data_AF-A0A5N6UUJ0-F1
#
_entry.id   AF-A0A5N6UUJ0-F1
#
_cell.length_a   1.000
_cell.length_b   1.000
_cell.length_c   1.000
_cell.angle_alpha   90.00
_cell.angle_beta   90.00
_cell.angle_gamma   90.00
#
_symmetry.space_group_name_H-M   'P 1'
#
loop_
_entity.id
_entity.type
_entity.pdbx_description
1 polymer ?
#
loop_
_entity_poly.entity_id
_entity_poly.type
_entity_poly.pdbx_seq_one_letter_code
_entity_poly.pdbx_strand_id
1 'polypeptide(L)'
;MTENFTKVSGDNPPKKRSAPSAPKKARQSKLAKAHDISATEENEIKEVFQLFATSATDFPNEKDGVIAREDVRKALVALGLAPADSRELHDILAAVDPTATGYVLYEPFVTVAAAKLRSRDEDAMVAEVDAAYQLFTRNTDGPITLGNLRRIARELKEDGLGDDLLRDMILEANGGAGIEAGVSLEQFHDVMTRAGVF
;
A
#
# COMPACT_ATOMS: atom_id res chain seq x y z
N MET A 1 -82.09 -9.10 -7.95
CA MET A 1 -81.17 -8.32 -7.10
C MET A 1 -79.81 -9.01 -7.16
N THR A 2 -78.79 -8.26 -7.59
CA THR A 2 -77.33 -8.36 -7.26
C THR A 2 -76.60 -9.69 -7.54
N GLU A 3 -75.73 -9.74 -8.58
CA GLU A 3 -74.24 -9.57 -8.53
C GLU A 3 -73.51 -10.89 -8.14
N ASN A 4 -72.36 -11.38 -8.64
CA ASN A 4 -71.21 -10.93 -9.44
C ASN A 4 -70.55 -12.20 -10.06
N PHE A 5 -70.16 -12.26 -11.34
CA PHE A 5 -68.87 -11.87 -11.97
C PHE A 5 -67.58 -12.60 -11.51
N THR A 6 -66.92 -13.26 -12.49
CA THR A 6 -65.44 -13.46 -12.68
C THR A 6 -64.65 -14.29 -11.65
N LYS A 7 -63.56 -14.99 -11.94
CA LYS A 7 -62.85 -15.55 -13.11
C LYS A 7 -61.65 -16.29 -12.48
N VAL A 8 -61.50 -17.59 -12.71
CA VAL A 8 -60.34 -18.34 -12.21
C VAL A 8 -59.24 -18.31 -13.28
N SER A 9 -58.14 -17.62 -13.00
CA SER A 9 -56.86 -17.79 -13.69
C SER A 9 -55.77 -17.48 -12.67
N GLY A 10 -55.18 -18.52 -12.09
CA GLY A 10 -54.00 -18.43 -11.25
C GLY A 10 -52.76 -18.69 -12.09
N ASP A 11 -52.14 -17.62 -12.58
CA ASP A 11 -50.81 -17.62 -13.17
C ASP A 11 -49.77 -17.84 -12.05
N ASN A 12 -48.97 -18.89 -12.14
CA ASN A 12 -47.93 -19.19 -11.16
C ASN A 12 -46.65 -18.41 -11.54
N PRO A 13 -46.08 -17.54 -10.67
CA PRO A 13 -44.94 -16.73 -11.06
C PRO A 13 -43.66 -17.58 -11.22
N PRO A 14 -42.75 -17.21 -12.13
CA PRO A 14 -41.55 -18.01 -12.41
C PRO A 14 -40.56 -17.95 -11.25
N LYS A 15 -40.01 -19.11 -10.87
CA LYS A 15 -38.92 -19.24 -9.89
C LYS A 15 -37.73 -18.39 -10.33
N LYS A 16 -37.44 -17.31 -9.58
CA LYS A 16 -36.23 -16.49 -9.74
C LYS A 16 -34.99 -17.38 -9.57
N ARG A 17 -34.25 -17.59 -10.66
CA ARG A 17 -32.88 -18.12 -10.64
C ARG A 17 -32.01 -17.11 -9.88
N SER A 18 -31.39 -17.55 -8.79
CA SER A 18 -30.38 -16.77 -8.07
C SER A 18 -29.18 -16.52 -8.98
N ALA A 19 -28.88 -15.25 -9.23
CA ALA A 19 -27.66 -14.84 -9.89
C ALA A 19 -26.43 -15.21 -9.02
N PRO A 20 -25.27 -15.53 -9.61
CA PRO A 20 -24.06 -15.78 -8.84
C PRO A 20 -23.67 -14.50 -8.09
N SER A 21 -23.58 -14.61 -6.76
CA SER A 21 -23.15 -13.51 -5.90
C SER A 21 -21.71 -13.13 -6.18
N ALA A 22 -21.44 -11.85 -6.45
CA ALA A 22 -20.09 -11.30 -6.49
C ALA A 22 -19.33 -11.63 -5.18
N PRO A 23 -18.00 -11.84 -5.24
CA PRO A 23 -17.21 -12.14 -4.05
C PRO A 23 -17.30 -10.98 -3.06
N LYS A 24 -17.76 -11.28 -1.84
CA LYS A 24 -17.77 -10.30 -0.74
C LYS A 24 -16.32 -9.99 -0.39
N LYS A 25 -15.90 -8.71 -0.47
CA LYS A 25 -14.61 -8.25 0.06
C LYS A 25 -14.46 -8.75 1.50
N ALA A 26 -13.39 -9.49 1.78
CA ALA A 26 -13.12 -10.00 3.12
C ALA A 26 -13.05 -8.83 4.11
N ARG A 27 -13.68 -8.98 5.28
CA ARG A 27 -13.73 -7.91 6.29
C ARG A 27 -12.42 -7.91 7.06
N GLN A 28 -11.68 -6.79 7.03
CA GLN A 28 -10.45 -6.60 7.83
C GLN A 28 -10.70 -6.89 9.31
N SER A 29 -9.73 -7.57 9.94
CA SER A 29 -9.71 -7.79 11.38
C SER A 29 -9.43 -6.48 12.15
N LYS A 30 -9.49 -6.52 13.49
CA LYS A 30 -9.04 -5.39 14.31
C LYS A 30 -7.53 -5.17 14.20
N LEU A 31 -6.76 -6.25 14.09
CA LEU A 31 -5.31 -6.21 14.00
C LEU A 31 -4.86 -5.62 12.66
N ALA A 32 -5.49 -6.06 11.57
CA ALA A 32 -5.25 -5.47 10.24
C ALA A 32 -5.52 -3.96 10.22
N LYS A 33 -6.63 -3.52 10.82
CA LYS A 33 -6.94 -2.08 10.93
C LYS A 33 -5.97 -1.32 11.81
N ALA A 34 -5.46 -1.93 12.88
CA ALA A 34 -4.51 -1.28 13.79
C ALA A 34 -3.13 -1.06 13.13
N HIS A 35 -2.83 -1.80 12.06
CA HIS A 35 -1.56 -1.71 11.35
C HIS A 35 -1.72 -1.26 9.89
N ASP A 36 -2.89 -0.71 9.53
CA ASP A 36 -3.17 -0.18 8.19
C ASP A 36 -2.88 -1.15 7.04
N ILE A 37 -3.13 -2.45 7.26
CA ILE A 37 -3.03 -3.49 6.22
C ILE A 37 -4.41 -3.95 5.76
N SER A 38 -4.49 -4.36 4.50
CA SER A 38 -5.66 -4.99 3.90
C SER A 38 -5.91 -6.38 4.49
N ALA A 39 -7.14 -6.88 4.31
CA ALA A 39 -7.47 -8.26 4.71
C ALA A 39 -6.68 -9.30 3.89
N THR A 40 -6.25 -8.95 2.67
CA THR A 40 -5.43 -9.83 1.84
C THR A 40 -4.01 -9.92 2.38
N GLU A 41 -3.38 -8.77 2.69
CA GLU A 41 -2.04 -8.74 3.28
C GLU A 41 -2.01 -9.44 4.65
N GLU A 42 -3.03 -9.23 5.48
CA GLU A 42 -3.15 -9.96 6.76
C GLU A 42 -3.22 -11.48 6.54
N ASN A 43 -3.96 -11.93 5.52
CA ASN A 43 -4.05 -13.35 5.19
C ASN A 43 -2.70 -13.91 4.68
N GLU A 44 -1.98 -13.16 3.83
CA GLU A 44 -0.65 -13.57 3.36
C GLU A 44 0.35 -13.67 4.52
N ILE A 45 0.37 -12.68 5.41
CA ILE A 45 1.16 -12.72 6.64
C ILE A 45 0.79 -13.94 7.49
N LYS A 46 -0.50 -14.25 7.60
CA LYS A 46 -1.00 -15.40 8.35
C LYS A 46 -0.56 -16.73 7.74
N GLU A 47 -0.68 -16.88 6.43
CA GLU A 47 -0.26 -18.11 5.72
C GLU A 47 1.23 -18.37 5.89
N VAL A 48 2.07 -17.33 5.75
CA VAL A 48 3.50 -17.47 6.00
C VAL A 48 3.78 -17.73 7.48
N PHE A 49 3.09 -17.07 8.40
CA PHE A 49 3.27 -17.33 9.83
C PHE A 49 3.01 -18.81 10.14
N GLN A 50 1.90 -19.36 9.63
CA GLN A 50 1.51 -20.75 9.82
C GLN A 50 2.48 -21.76 9.19
N LEU A 51 3.24 -21.38 8.15
CA LEU A 51 4.27 -22.23 7.56
C LEU A 51 5.45 -22.49 8.52
N PHE A 52 5.74 -21.53 9.40
CA PHE A 52 6.85 -21.60 10.38
C PHE A 52 6.37 -21.82 11.81
N ALA A 53 5.06 -21.75 12.05
CA ALA A 53 4.49 -21.88 13.38
C ALA A 53 4.57 -23.32 13.90
N THR A 54 4.86 -23.43 15.20
CA THR A 54 4.85 -24.67 15.97
C THR A 54 4.02 -24.48 17.23
N SER A 55 3.58 -25.57 17.86
CA SER A 55 3.04 -25.48 19.21
C SER A 55 4.20 -25.42 20.21
N ALA A 56 4.11 -24.53 21.19
CA ALA A 56 5.06 -24.44 22.30
C ALA A 56 4.33 -24.63 23.62
N THR A 57 4.89 -25.46 24.50
CA THR A 57 4.31 -25.81 25.81
C THR A 57 4.13 -24.59 26.70
N ASP A 58 5.02 -23.61 26.56
CA ASP A 58 5.01 -22.38 27.36
C ASP A 58 3.96 -21.37 26.86
N PHE A 59 3.34 -21.65 25.71
CA PHE A 59 2.35 -20.80 25.05
C PHE A 59 1.04 -21.56 24.75
N PRO A 60 0.39 -22.17 25.75
CA PRO A 60 -0.76 -23.05 25.54
C PRO A 60 -2.02 -22.31 25.03
N ASN A 61 -2.06 -20.99 25.14
CA ASN A 61 -3.18 -20.16 24.72
C ASN A 61 -3.02 -19.58 23.30
N GLU A 62 -1.86 -19.79 22.66
CA GLU A 62 -1.54 -19.24 21.34
C GLU A 62 -2.08 -20.15 20.24
N LYS A 63 -3.31 -19.87 19.80
CA LYS A 63 -4.04 -20.70 18.83
C LYS A 63 -3.41 -20.74 17.44
N ASP A 64 -2.74 -19.66 17.05
CA ASP A 64 -2.03 -19.58 15.79
C ASP A 64 -0.64 -20.24 15.86
N GLY A 65 -0.20 -20.68 17.04
CA GLY A 65 1.12 -21.20 17.30
C GLY A 65 2.17 -20.09 17.49
N VAL A 66 3.43 -20.49 17.51
CA VAL A 66 4.58 -19.59 17.67
C VAL A 66 5.67 -19.93 16.67
N ILE A 67 6.42 -18.92 16.23
CA ILE A 67 7.61 -19.11 15.39
C ILE A 67 8.86 -19.11 16.28
N ALA A 68 9.81 -20.01 16.04
CA ALA A 68 11.11 -19.94 16.69
C ALA A 68 11.84 -18.66 16.28
N ARG A 69 12.46 -17.96 17.22
CA ARG A 69 13.18 -16.69 16.98
C ARG A 69 14.17 -16.78 15.80
N GLU A 70 14.81 -17.93 15.62
CA GLU A 70 15.76 -18.20 14.53
C GLU A 70 15.11 -18.30 13.14
N ASP A 71 13.81 -18.61 13.06
CA ASP A 71 13.06 -18.75 11.82
C ASP A 71 12.40 -17.44 11.35
N VAL A 72 12.42 -16.38 12.18
CA VAL A 72 11.85 -15.06 11.84
C VAL A 72 12.42 -14.51 10.53
N ARG A 73 13.74 -14.65 10.30
CA ARG A 73 14.35 -14.23 9.02
C ARG A 73 13.74 -14.99 7.85
N LYS A 74 13.54 -16.31 7.98
CA LYS A 74 12.99 -17.15 6.91
C LYS A 74 11.53 -16.77 6.61
N ALA A 75 10.73 -16.52 7.64
CA ALA A 75 9.36 -16.06 7.50
C ALA A 75 9.28 -14.69 6.80
N LEU A 76 10.11 -13.74 7.21
CA LEU A 76 10.18 -12.43 6.55
C LEU A 76 10.63 -12.53 5.08
N VAL A 77 11.61 -13.39 4.77
CA VAL A 77 12.04 -13.65 3.39
C VAL A 77 10.90 -14.25 2.57
N ALA A 78 10.12 -15.18 3.13
CA ALA A 78 8.98 -15.79 2.44
C ALA A 78 7.87 -14.77 2.12
N LEU A 79 7.74 -13.69 2.90
CA LEU A 79 6.85 -12.55 2.62
C LEU A 79 7.44 -11.53 1.62
N GLY A 80 8.68 -11.73 1.17
CA GLY A 80 9.40 -10.71 0.38
C GLY A 80 9.76 -9.47 1.21
N LEU A 81 9.88 -9.62 2.53
CA LEU A 81 10.20 -8.57 3.51
C LEU A 81 11.54 -8.86 4.18
N ALA A 82 12.52 -9.34 3.42
CA ALA A 82 13.84 -9.66 3.95
C ALA A 82 14.44 -8.45 4.68
N PRO A 83 15.05 -8.62 5.86
CA PRO A 83 15.83 -7.56 6.48
C PRO A 83 16.98 -7.16 5.55
N ALA A 84 17.19 -5.85 5.38
CA ALA A 84 18.23 -5.24 4.57
C ALA A 84 19.63 -5.63 5.06
N ASP A 85 19.84 -5.67 6.37
CA ASP A 85 21.11 -6.06 6.97
C ASP A 85 20.96 -6.82 8.30
N SER A 86 22.10 -7.10 8.95
CA SER A 86 22.12 -7.82 10.22
C SER A 86 21.68 -6.98 11.42
N ARG A 87 21.85 -5.65 11.34
CA ARG A 87 21.43 -4.73 12.39
C ARG A 87 19.91 -4.60 12.38
N GLU A 88 19.29 -4.45 11.22
CA GLU A 88 17.85 -4.43 11.10
C GLU A 88 17.23 -5.75 11.58
N LEU A 89 17.82 -6.90 11.21
CA LEU A 89 17.35 -8.18 11.75
C LEU A 89 17.45 -8.20 13.29
N HIS A 90 18.55 -7.74 13.86
CA HIS A 90 18.71 -7.69 15.31
C HIS A 90 17.61 -6.84 15.97
N ASP A 91 17.31 -5.68 15.41
CA ASP A 91 16.29 -4.75 15.92
C ASP A 91 14.88 -5.36 15.78
N ILE A 92 14.60 -6.02 14.65
CA ILE A 92 13.37 -6.80 14.45
C ILE A 92 13.23 -7.87 15.52
N LEU A 93 14.27 -8.69 15.74
CA LEU A 93 14.24 -9.78 16.73
C LEU A 93 14.06 -9.25 18.15
N ALA A 94 14.63 -8.10 18.47
CA ALA A 94 14.42 -7.43 19.76
C ALA A 94 12.98 -6.90 19.91
N ALA A 95 12.35 -6.45 18.82
CA ALA A 95 10.97 -5.98 18.83
C ALA A 95 9.95 -7.11 18.97
N VAL A 96 10.16 -8.25 18.29
CA VAL A 96 9.19 -9.36 18.28
C VAL A 96 9.33 -10.34 19.44
N ASP A 97 10.52 -10.39 20.06
CA ASP A 97 10.81 -11.22 21.24
C ASP A 97 11.63 -10.41 22.27
N PRO A 98 11.03 -9.38 22.89
CA PRO A 98 11.72 -8.44 23.78
C PRO A 98 12.16 -9.08 25.10
N THR A 99 11.50 -10.17 25.52
CA THR A 99 11.83 -10.91 26.73
C THR A 99 12.74 -12.12 26.47
N ALA A 100 13.26 -12.26 25.24
CA ALA A 100 14.18 -13.34 24.84
C ALA A 100 13.65 -14.74 25.19
N THR A 101 12.36 -14.98 24.96
CA THR A 101 11.70 -16.28 25.14
C THR A 101 12.18 -17.31 24.12
N GLY A 102 12.76 -16.86 23.00
CA GLY A 102 13.11 -17.73 21.88
C GLY A 102 11.95 -18.01 20.93
N TYR A 103 10.76 -17.44 21.20
CA TYR A 103 9.55 -17.62 20.41
C TYR A 103 8.90 -16.28 20.07
N VAL A 104 8.20 -16.26 18.94
CA VAL A 104 7.50 -15.08 18.42
C VAL A 104 6.03 -15.41 18.24
N LEU A 105 5.17 -14.60 18.85
CA LEU A 105 3.72 -14.69 18.73
C LEU A 105 3.22 -14.08 17.42
N TYR A 106 2.01 -14.43 17.02
CA TYR A 106 1.41 -13.94 15.78
C TYR A 106 1.28 -12.41 15.74
N GLU A 107 0.76 -11.79 16.79
CA GLU A 107 0.53 -10.35 16.82
C GLU A 107 1.82 -9.51 16.67
N PRO A 108 2.91 -9.74 17.46
CA PRO A 108 4.20 -9.10 17.24
C PRO A 108 4.77 -9.31 15.83
N PHE A 109 4.61 -10.50 15.26
CA PHE A 109 5.05 -10.77 13.89
C PHE A 109 4.28 -9.93 12.87
N VAL A 110 2.95 -9.83 13.00
CA VAL A 110 2.11 -8.97 12.14
C VAL A 110 2.52 -7.51 12.26
N THR A 111 2.80 -7.02 13.48
CA THR A 111 3.25 -5.64 13.68
C THR A 111 4.50 -5.32 12.87
N VAL A 112 5.52 -6.19 12.91
CA VAL A 112 6.75 -5.99 12.13
C VAL A 112 6.50 -6.17 10.63
N ALA A 113 5.80 -7.22 10.22
CA ALA A 113 5.52 -7.48 8.81
C ALA A 113 4.74 -6.32 8.17
N ALA A 114 3.73 -5.78 8.86
CA ALA A 114 2.97 -4.63 8.41
C ALA A 114 3.84 -3.37 8.31
N ALA A 115 4.73 -3.13 9.27
CA ALA A 115 5.67 -2.00 9.19
C ALA A 115 6.61 -2.11 7.99
N LYS A 116 7.11 -3.32 7.70
CA LYS A 116 7.97 -3.55 6.54
C LYS A 116 7.23 -3.46 5.20
N LEU A 117 5.96 -3.87 5.14
CA LEU A 117 5.13 -3.68 3.94
C LEU A 117 5.01 -2.19 3.61
N ARG A 118 4.64 -1.36 4.58
CA ARG A 118 4.53 0.10 4.37
C ARG A 118 5.85 0.74 3.94
N SER A 119 6.95 0.40 4.61
CA SER A 119 8.28 0.92 4.24
C SER A 119 8.66 0.54 2.81
N ARG A 120 8.33 -0.68 2.35
CA ARG A 120 8.60 -1.11 0.98
C ARG A 120 7.78 -0.32 -0.02
N ASP A 121 6.52 -0.05 0.29
CA ASP A 121 5.65 0.72 -0.59
C ASP A 121 6.09 2.19 -0.66
N GLU A 122 6.53 2.77 0.47
CA GLU A 122 7.15 4.10 0.53
C GLU A 122 8.45 4.16 -0.30
N ASP A 123 9.35 3.16 -0.16
CA ASP A 123 10.60 3.09 -0.94
C ASP A 123 10.32 2.97 -2.45
N ALA A 124 9.32 2.18 -2.83
CA ALA A 124 8.90 2.05 -4.22
C ALA A 124 8.35 3.37 -4.77
N MET A 125 7.52 4.07 -3.97
CA MET A 125 7.00 5.38 -4.32
C MET A 125 8.12 6.41 -4.52
N VAL A 126 9.10 6.45 -3.61
CA VAL A 126 10.27 7.35 -3.72
C VAL A 126 11.04 7.04 -5.01
N ALA A 127 11.27 5.77 -5.32
CA ALA A 127 11.96 5.39 -6.55
C ALA A 127 11.21 5.81 -7.83
N GLU A 128 9.88 5.75 -7.82
CA GLU A 128 9.05 6.22 -8.95
C GLU A 128 9.09 7.74 -9.10
N VAL A 129 9.03 8.49 -7.98
CA VAL A 129 9.18 9.95 -7.97
C VAL A 129 10.56 10.36 -8.49
N ASP A 130 11.62 9.70 -8.04
CA ASP A 130 12.99 9.93 -8.50
C ASP A 130 13.10 9.67 -10.01
N ALA A 131 12.58 8.54 -10.49
CA ALA A 131 12.60 8.21 -11.91
C ALA A 131 11.83 9.24 -12.77
N ALA A 132 10.67 9.69 -12.29
CA ALA A 132 9.91 10.75 -12.94
C ALA A 132 10.68 12.08 -12.94
N TYR A 133 11.28 12.46 -11.82
CA TYR A 133 12.09 13.67 -11.72
C TYR A 133 13.25 13.66 -12.73
N GLN A 134 13.95 12.52 -12.86
CA GLN A 134 15.02 12.34 -13.84
C GLN A 134 14.53 12.45 -15.29
N LEU A 135 13.30 12.00 -15.58
CA LEU A 135 12.67 12.18 -16.89
C LEU A 135 12.41 13.67 -17.19
N PHE A 136 11.98 14.44 -16.18
CA PHE A 136 11.82 15.89 -16.31
C PHE A 136 13.15 16.59 -16.57
N THR A 137 14.20 16.27 -15.83
CA THR A 137 15.51 16.91 -16.00
C THR A 137 16.30 16.40 -17.20
N ARG A 138 15.97 15.23 -17.78
CA ARG A 138 16.81 14.46 -18.74
C ARG A 138 18.13 13.98 -18.11
N ASN A 139 18.06 13.50 -16.88
CA ASN A 139 19.21 13.02 -16.12
C ASN A 139 20.31 14.07 -15.94
N THR A 140 19.97 15.36 -15.98
CA THR A 140 20.90 16.44 -15.65
C THR A 140 20.72 16.81 -14.19
N ASP A 141 21.82 17.05 -13.50
CA ASP A 141 21.79 17.60 -12.14
C ASP A 141 21.06 18.96 -12.12
N GLY A 142 20.30 19.21 -11.04
CA GLY A 142 19.61 20.48 -10.82
C GLY A 142 18.08 20.39 -10.78
N PRO A 143 17.40 21.54 -10.61
CA PRO A 143 15.96 21.62 -10.46
C PRO A 143 15.23 21.40 -11.79
N ILE A 144 13.95 21.05 -11.73
CA ILE A 144 13.06 21.13 -12.89
C ILE A 144 12.87 22.62 -13.23
N THR A 145 13.29 23.00 -14.43
CA THR A 145 13.21 24.38 -14.92
C THR A 145 11.98 24.62 -15.79
N LEU A 146 11.68 25.89 -16.06
CA LEU A 146 10.65 26.27 -17.04
C LEU A 146 10.92 25.68 -18.43
N GLY A 147 12.20 25.54 -18.80
CA GLY A 147 12.61 24.88 -20.03
C GLY A 147 12.23 23.39 -20.07
N ASN A 148 12.37 22.69 -18.93
CA ASN A 148 11.97 21.29 -18.80
C ASN A 148 10.44 21.14 -18.98
N LEU A 149 9.65 21.98 -18.30
CA LEU A 149 8.18 21.93 -18.42
C LEU A 149 7.68 22.23 -19.83
N ARG A 150 8.20 23.27 -20.49
CA ARG A 150 7.85 23.58 -21.89
C ARG A 150 8.14 22.44 -22.85
N ARG A 151 9.18 21.67 -22.57
CA ARG A 151 9.57 20.53 -23.40
C ARG A 151 8.58 19.39 -23.21
N ILE A 152 8.26 19.06 -21.97
CA ILE A 152 7.30 18.00 -21.64
C ILE A 152 5.91 18.34 -22.18
N ALA A 153 5.43 19.58 -22.01
CA ALA A 153 4.15 20.02 -22.57
C ALA A 153 4.07 19.77 -24.08
N ARG A 154 5.16 20.04 -24.82
CA ARG A 154 5.25 19.76 -26.26
C ARG A 154 5.31 18.27 -26.57
N GLU A 155 6.08 17.49 -25.81
CA GLU A 155 6.17 16.03 -25.98
C GLU A 155 4.80 15.36 -25.73
N LEU A 156 3.98 15.89 -24.82
CA LEU A 156 2.63 15.43 -24.50
C LEU A 156 1.52 16.04 -25.41
N LYS A 157 1.88 16.92 -26.35
CA LYS A 157 0.92 17.67 -27.21
C LYS A 157 -0.10 18.48 -26.41
N GLU A 158 0.29 18.97 -25.24
CA GLU A 158 -0.48 19.92 -24.44
C GLU A 158 -0.24 21.35 -24.93
N ASP A 159 -0.62 21.61 -26.18
CA ASP A 159 -0.38 22.89 -26.86
C ASP A 159 -1.14 24.09 -26.23
N GLY A 160 -2.03 23.81 -25.26
CA GLY A 160 -2.77 24.80 -24.49
C GLY A 160 -2.07 25.33 -23.25
N LEU A 161 -0.93 24.75 -22.83
CA LEU A 161 -0.16 25.25 -21.70
C LEU A 161 0.68 26.47 -22.11
N GLY A 162 0.11 27.66 -21.89
CA GLY A 162 0.82 28.93 -22.09
C GLY A 162 2.01 29.09 -21.14
N ASP A 163 3.01 29.87 -21.56
CA ASP A 163 4.24 30.11 -20.78
C ASP A 163 3.95 30.70 -19.39
N ASP A 164 2.86 31.45 -19.24
CA ASP A 164 2.42 32.01 -17.96
C ASP A 164 1.89 30.93 -17.00
N LEU A 165 1.12 29.96 -17.51
CA LEU A 165 0.65 28.84 -16.70
C LEU A 165 1.81 27.94 -16.25
N LEU A 166 2.80 27.72 -17.13
CA LEU A 166 4.00 26.97 -16.76
C LEU A 166 4.84 27.68 -15.70
N ARG A 167 4.86 29.02 -15.70
CA ARG A 167 5.48 29.81 -14.62
C ARG A 167 4.72 29.62 -13.30
N ASP A 168 3.40 29.70 -13.34
CA ASP A 168 2.56 29.52 -12.16
C ASP A 168 2.75 28.12 -11.56
N MET A 169 2.89 27.08 -12.37
CA MET A 169 3.21 25.73 -11.91
C MET A 169 4.53 25.65 -11.12
N ILE A 170 5.58 26.36 -11.56
CA ILE A 170 6.86 26.40 -10.84
C ILE A 170 6.70 27.14 -9.51
N LEU A 171 6.04 28.29 -9.52
CA LEU A 171 5.87 29.10 -8.32
C LEU A 171 5.00 28.40 -7.27
N GLU A 172 3.95 27.70 -7.71
CA GLU A 172 3.11 26.90 -6.83
C GLU A 172 3.89 25.72 -6.23
N ALA A 173 4.70 25.03 -7.02
CA ALA A 173 5.50 23.91 -6.55
C ALA A 173 6.64 24.31 -5.61
N ASN A 174 7.29 25.45 -5.87
CA ASN A 174 8.47 25.87 -5.11
C ASN A 174 8.20 26.90 -4.00
N GLY A 175 6.92 27.14 -3.68
CA GLY A 175 6.52 28.09 -2.64
C GLY A 175 6.85 29.55 -2.97
N GLY A 176 6.93 29.89 -4.26
CA GLY A 176 7.20 31.25 -4.72
C GLY A 176 8.67 31.67 -4.64
N ALA A 177 9.61 30.73 -4.59
CA ALA A 177 11.05 31.00 -4.56
C ALA A 177 11.61 31.67 -5.84
N GLY A 178 10.75 31.87 -6.84
CA GLY A 178 11.09 32.46 -8.14
C GLY A 178 11.31 31.39 -9.21
N ILE A 179 11.17 31.80 -10.48
CA ILE A 179 11.24 30.88 -11.62
C ILE A 179 12.63 30.28 -11.80
N GLU A 180 13.68 31.07 -11.57
CA GLU A 180 15.08 30.64 -11.73
C GLU A 180 15.51 29.58 -10.71
N ALA A 181 14.84 29.50 -9.55
CA ALA A 181 15.08 28.47 -8.55
C ALA A 181 14.60 27.09 -9.03
N GLY A 182 13.62 27.05 -9.95
CA GLY A 182 12.98 25.82 -10.42
C GLY A 182 12.30 25.03 -9.29
N VAL A 183 12.08 23.73 -9.51
CA VAL A 183 11.48 22.81 -8.54
C VAL A 183 12.51 21.75 -8.15
N SER A 184 12.85 21.65 -6.87
CA SER A 184 13.74 20.62 -6.34
C SER A 184 13.07 19.24 -6.32
N LEU A 185 13.85 18.17 -6.08
CA LEU A 185 13.32 16.82 -5.93
C LEU A 185 12.31 16.73 -4.78
N GLU A 186 12.62 17.34 -3.63
CA GLU A 186 11.75 17.37 -2.45
C GLU A 186 10.42 18.08 -2.76
N GLN A 187 10.47 19.23 -3.42
CA GLN A 187 9.27 19.98 -3.82
C GLN A 187 8.46 19.21 -4.86
N PHE A 188 9.12 18.51 -5.78
CA PHE A 188 8.45 17.66 -6.77
C PHE A 188 7.76 16.47 -6.09
N HIS A 189 8.41 15.85 -5.11
CA HIS A 189 7.81 14.80 -4.28
C HIS A 189 6.53 15.29 -3.59
N ASP A 190 6.59 16.43 -2.91
CA ASP A 190 5.42 17.01 -2.23
C ASP A 190 4.25 17.31 -3.19
N VAL A 191 4.57 17.79 -4.40
CA VAL A 191 3.57 18.00 -5.46
C VAL A 191 2.92 16.67 -5.89
N MET A 192 3.73 15.63 -6.10
CA MET A 192 3.24 14.31 -6.52
C MET A 192 2.37 13.64 -5.44
N THR A 193 2.77 13.75 -4.16
CA THR A 193 1.97 13.28 -3.02
C THR A 193 0.65 14.06 -2.89
N ARG A 194 0.68 15.39 -2.99
CA ARG A 194 -0.53 16.23 -2.90
C ARG A 194 -1.50 15.99 -4.06
N ALA A 195 -1.00 15.65 -5.24
CA ALA A 195 -1.81 15.34 -6.41
C ALA A 195 -2.48 13.96 -6.34
N GLY A 196 -2.18 13.13 -5.33
CA GLY A 196 -2.74 11.79 -5.20
C GLY A 196 -2.34 10.87 -6.35
N VAL A 197 -1.16 11.10 -6.94
CA VAL A 197 -0.57 10.19 -7.93
C VAL A 197 -0.22 8.85 -7.25
N PHE A 198 -0.12 8.85 -5.91
CA PHE A 198 0.09 7.71 -5.04
C PHE A 198 -0.81 7.81 -3.81
#